data_AF-W4HI19-F1
#
_entry.id   AF-W4HI19-F1
#
_cell.length_a   1.000
_cell.length_b   1.000
_cell.length_c   1.000
_cell.angle_alpha   90.00
_cell.angle_beta   90.00
_cell.angle_gamma   90.00
#
_symmetry.space_group_name_H-M   'P 1'
#
loop_
_entity.id
_entity.type
_entity.pdbx_description
1 polymer ?
#
loop_
_entity_poly.entity_id
_entity_poly.type
_entity_poly.pdbx_seq_one_letter_code
_entity_poly.pdbx_strand_id
1 'polypeptide(L)'
;MPTLAGFLREAFNLLDAVAALAVAAILFAPLLRQFGSVRGALITGAALGIGAALQFATPVHIGPGVFLDMRAVPLALAGGFLGVAGALPATAIAAAARLWIGGAGAEAGAVALCLASGSGLAWRALVSGDRQRGIPALAGLGAISCLHILPVFALPGDIQAAAFLGPIPCLVVLNVAGAVAVGLIFEEARWTARTEAQQRAEAAEALPPLSGMQPAEPDPMAPLEATGGSAVAMAAGCEGCPTPAGSGCPTTAALFDRASNLMGPANPPIPRARKSA
;
A
#
# COMPACT_ATOMS: atom_id res chain seq x y z
N MET A 1 -27.01 -19.72 29.31
CA MET A 1 -27.37 -18.68 28.33
C MET A 1 -26.20 -17.72 28.21
N PRO A 2 -25.69 -17.43 27.00
CA PRO A 2 -24.64 -16.43 26.85
C PRO A 2 -25.17 -15.09 27.37
N THR A 3 -24.50 -14.52 28.37
CA THR A 3 -24.89 -13.22 28.93
C THR A 3 -24.68 -12.15 27.86
N LEU A 4 -25.62 -11.20 27.74
CA LEU A 4 -25.52 -10.05 26.82
C LEU A 4 -24.15 -9.34 26.93
N ALA A 5 -23.61 -9.26 28.16
CA ALA A 5 -22.29 -8.69 28.44
C ALA A 5 -21.11 -9.49 27.86
N GLY A 6 -21.24 -10.82 27.72
CA GLY A 6 -20.24 -11.68 27.08
C GLY A 6 -20.23 -11.49 25.56
N PHE A 7 -21.42 -11.48 24.95
CA PHE A 7 -21.58 -11.19 23.52
C PHE A 7 -21.09 -9.79 23.15
N LEU A 8 -21.43 -8.78 23.94
CA LEU A 8 -20.95 -7.41 23.73
C LEU A 8 -19.44 -7.32 23.86
N ARG A 9 -18.82 -8.02 24.82
CA ARG A 9 -17.35 -8.02 24.99
C ARG A 9 -16.64 -8.69 23.81
N GLU A 10 -17.18 -9.81 23.31
CA GLU A 10 -16.67 -10.44 22.08
C GLU A 10 -16.82 -9.53 20.86
N ALA A 11 -17.97 -8.87 20.71
CA ALA A 11 -18.20 -7.90 19.64
C ALA A 11 -17.26 -6.69 19.71
N PHE A 12 -16.98 -6.16 20.91
CA PHE A 12 -16.01 -5.08 21.10
C PHE A 12 -14.58 -5.51 20.78
N ASN A 13 -14.15 -6.71 21.19
CA ASN A 13 -12.83 -7.23 20.84
C ASN A 13 -12.68 -7.46 19.33
N LEU A 14 -13.75 -7.91 18.67
CA LEU A 14 -13.81 -8.03 17.21
C LEU A 14 -13.73 -6.67 16.52
N LEU A 15 -14.43 -5.68 17.08
CA LEU A 15 -14.39 -4.30 16.59
C LEU A 15 -13.00 -3.71 16.74
N ASP A 16 -12.30 -3.96 17.85
CA ASP A 16 -10.91 -3.52 18.07
C ASP A 16 -9.94 -4.21 17.11
N ALA A 17 -10.12 -5.51 16.82
CA ALA A 17 -9.30 -6.23 15.84
C ALA A 17 -9.52 -5.70 14.41
N VAL A 18 -10.77 -5.45 14.02
CA VAL A 18 -11.12 -4.83 12.73
C VAL A 18 -10.64 -3.38 12.67
N ALA A 19 -10.76 -2.63 13.75
CA ALA A 19 -10.27 -1.25 13.85
C ALA A 19 -8.74 -1.22 13.77
N ALA A 20 -8.03 -2.16 14.40
CA ALA A 20 -6.58 -2.29 14.28
C ALA A 20 -6.16 -2.61 12.84
N LEU A 21 -6.90 -3.48 12.13
CA LEU A 21 -6.69 -3.75 10.70
C LEU A 21 -7.00 -2.54 9.81
N ALA A 22 -8.02 -1.76 10.14
CA ALA A 22 -8.39 -0.54 9.44
C ALA A 22 -7.36 0.58 9.66
N VAL A 23 -6.92 0.78 10.90
CA VAL A 23 -5.88 1.76 11.28
C VAL A 23 -4.54 1.38 10.67
N ALA A 24 -4.19 0.09 10.69
CA ALA A 24 -3.11 -0.46 9.89
C ALA A 24 -3.27 -0.04 8.42
N ALA A 25 -4.36 -0.42 7.76
CA ALA A 25 -4.60 -0.12 6.34
C ALA A 25 -4.51 1.40 6.01
N ILE A 26 -5.00 2.26 6.91
CA ILE A 26 -4.95 3.73 6.77
C ILE A 26 -3.51 4.26 6.95
N LEU A 27 -2.77 3.77 7.95
CA LEU A 27 -1.35 4.11 8.15
C LEU A 27 -0.47 3.56 7.01
N PHE A 28 -0.90 2.50 6.33
CA PHE A 28 -0.20 1.87 5.19
C PHE A 28 -0.46 2.55 3.84
N ALA A 29 -1.53 3.35 3.69
CA ALA A 29 -1.90 4.04 2.45
C ALA A 29 -0.75 4.86 1.78
N PRO A 30 0.11 5.59 2.53
CA PRO A 30 1.24 6.31 1.93
C PRO A 30 2.40 5.38 1.54
N LEU A 31 2.58 4.25 2.23
CA LEU A 31 3.66 3.28 1.99
C LEU A 31 3.38 2.40 0.77
N LEU A 32 2.10 2.22 0.43
CA LEU A 32 1.64 1.54 -0.76
C LEU A 32 2.05 2.28 -2.07
N ARG A 33 2.54 3.53 -2.02
CA ARG A 33 3.06 4.24 -3.21
C ARG A 33 4.46 3.81 -3.66
N GLN A 34 5.15 2.95 -2.91
CA GLN A 34 6.53 2.54 -3.21
C GLN A 34 6.65 1.13 -3.81
N PHE A 35 5.54 0.54 -4.29
CA PHE A 35 5.59 -0.74 -4.97
C PHE A 35 6.53 -0.71 -6.17
N GLY A 36 7.32 -1.77 -6.32
CA GLY A 36 8.26 -1.93 -7.43
C GLY A 36 9.73 -1.73 -7.06
N SER A 37 10.02 -1.16 -5.88
CA SER A 37 11.40 -1.06 -5.36
C SER A 37 11.63 -1.99 -4.17
N VAL A 38 12.85 -2.53 -4.04
CA VAL A 38 13.25 -3.32 -2.87
C VAL A 38 13.17 -2.48 -1.59
N ARG A 39 13.53 -1.18 -1.67
CA ARG A 39 13.43 -0.25 -0.54
C ARG A 39 11.99 -0.06 -0.08
N GLY A 40 11.06 0.13 -1.02
CA GLY A 40 9.63 0.23 -0.71
C GLY A 40 9.10 -1.06 -0.07
N ALA A 41 9.47 -2.22 -0.60
CA ALA A 41 9.11 -3.51 -0.01
C ALA A 41 9.62 -3.66 1.43
N LEU A 42 10.86 -3.25 1.71
CA LEU A 42 11.43 -3.30 3.06
C LEU A 42 10.67 -2.38 4.04
N ILE A 43 10.40 -1.13 3.64
CA ILE A 43 9.71 -0.14 4.48
C ILE A 43 8.26 -0.58 4.75
N THR A 44 7.53 -0.96 3.70
CA THR A 44 6.14 -1.41 3.82
C THR A 44 6.05 -2.72 4.60
N GLY A 45 6.98 -3.65 4.39
CA GLY A 45 7.08 -4.88 5.17
C GLY A 45 7.35 -4.60 6.64
N ALA A 46 8.33 -3.75 6.96
CA ALA A 46 8.64 -3.38 8.33
C ALA A 46 7.44 -2.78 9.05
N ALA A 47 6.74 -1.87 8.37
CA ALA A 47 5.57 -1.23 8.93
C ALA A 47 4.43 -2.26 9.15
N LEU A 48 4.19 -3.22 8.23
CA LEU A 48 3.23 -4.32 8.43
C LEU A 48 3.60 -5.18 9.65
N GLY A 49 4.89 -5.43 9.86
CA GLY A 49 5.41 -6.11 11.05
C GLY A 49 5.14 -5.33 12.33
N ILE A 50 5.33 -4.00 12.32
CA ILE A 50 5.01 -3.13 13.46
C ILE A 50 3.51 -3.17 13.76
N GLY A 51 2.65 -3.09 12.74
CA GLY A 51 1.20 -3.22 12.93
C GLY A 51 0.80 -4.55 13.59
N ALA A 52 1.38 -5.65 13.11
CA ALA A 52 1.18 -6.98 13.71
C ALA A 52 1.74 -7.08 15.14
N ALA A 53 2.83 -6.36 15.45
CA ALA A 53 3.41 -6.29 16.78
C ALA A 53 2.55 -5.48 17.75
N LEU A 54 1.99 -4.34 17.32
CA LEU A 54 1.13 -3.49 18.13
C LEU A 54 -0.13 -4.21 18.59
N GLN A 55 -0.65 -5.12 17.76
CA GLN A 55 -1.76 -5.99 18.13
C GLN A 55 -1.46 -6.83 19.39
N PHE A 56 -0.19 -7.02 19.80
CA PHE A 56 0.11 -7.84 20.98
C PHE A 56 -0.22 -7.10 22.29
N ALA A 57 -0.47 -5.79 22.23
CA ALA A 57 -0.90 -5.01 23.38
C ALA A 57 -2.34 -5.33 23.84
N THR A 58 -3.19 -5.84 22.94
CA THR A 58 -4.60 -6.17 23.22
C THR A 58 -4.92 -7.60 22.77
N PRO A 59 -4.29 -8.63 23.38
CA PRO A 59 -4.47 -9.97 22.87
C PRO A 59 -5.84 -10.53 23.26
N VAL A 60 -6.47 -11.27 22.34
CA VAL A 60 -7.65 -12.07 22.66
C VAL A 60 -7.21 -13.29 23.46
N HIS A 61 -7.66 -13.38 24.71
CA HIS A 61 -7.28 -14.44 25.63
C HIS A 61 -8.21 -15.63 25.46
N ILE A 62 -7.66 -16.80 25.12
CA ILE A 62 -8.40 -18.07 25.07
C ILE A 62 -8.18 -18.87 26.36
N GLY A 63 -7.03 -18.65 27.01
CA GLY A 63 -6.60 -19.30 28.24
C GLY A 63 -5.31 -18.67 28.76
N PRO A 64 -4.73 -19.18 29.86
CA PRO A 64 -3.50 -18.61 30.42
C PRO A 64 -2.34 -18.69 29.42
N GLY A 65 -1.90 -17.52 28.94
CA GLY A 65 -0.74 -17.38 28.05
C GLY A 65 -0.99 -17.57 26.56
N VAL A 66 -2.20 -17.94 26.13
CA VAL A 66 -2.49 -18.26 24.72
C VAL A 66 -3.30 -17.15 24.06
N PHE A 67 -2.69 -16.54 23.05
CA PHE A 67 -3.19 -15.37 22.33
C PHE A 67 -3.50 -15.72 20.87
N LEU A 68 -4.70 -15.37 20.39
CA LEU A 68 -5.14 -15.66 19.02
C LEU A 68 -5.74 -14.42 18.40
N ASP A 69 -5.23 -13.98 17.24
CA ASP A 69 -5.53 -12.65 16.71
C ASP A 69 -5.29 -12.60 15.19
N MET A 70 -5.84 -11.60 14.49
CA MET A 70 -5.83 -11.40 13.04
C MET A 70 -4.47 -10.97 12.46
N ARG A 71 -3.39 -11.19 13.19
CA ARG A 71 -2.00 -10.85 12.84
C ARG A 71 -1.42 -11.70 11.71
N ALA A 72 -2.13 -12.74 11.26
CA ALA A 72 -1.77 -13.49 10.07
C ALA A 72 -1.99 -12.70 8.77
N VAL A 73 -3.01 -11.82 8.72
CA VAL A 73 -3.36 -11.07 7.50
C VAL A 73 -2.22 -10.15 7.03
N PRO A 74 -1.65 -9.25 7.88
CA PRO A 74 -0.58 -8.35 7.45
C PRO A 74 0.67 -9.10 6.95
N LEU A 75 0.99 -10.23 7.57
CA LEU A 75 2.15 -11.05 7.24
C LEU A 75 1.95 -11.83 5.93
N ALA A 76 0.75 -12.39 5.73
CA ALA A 76 0.38 -13.03 4.47
C ALA A 76 0.38 -12.02 3.31
N LEU A 77 -0.09 -10.79 3.53
CA LEU A 77 -0.01 -9.70 2.55
C LEU A 77 1.43 -9.29 2.27
N ALA A 78 2.29 -9.20 3.30
CA ALA A 78 3.72 -8.92 3.14
C ALA A 78 4.38 -9.94 2.20
N GLY A 79 4.17 -11.24 2.42
CA GLY A 79 4.64 -12.29 1.52
C GLY A 79 4.00 -12.23 0.12
N GLY A 80 2.68 -12.09 0.07
CA GLY A 80 1.91 -12.13 -1.18
C GLY A 80 2.22 -10.99 -2.15
N PHE A 81 2.37 -9.78 -1.62
CA PHE A 81 2.47 -8.56 -2.43
C PHE A 81 3.89 -8.00 -2.52
N LEU A 82 4.67 -8.08 -1.44
CA LEU A 82 6.01 -7.50 -1.35
C LEU A 82 7.10 -8.55 -1.58
N GLY A 83 6.75 -9.83 -1.56
CA GLY A 83 7.71 -10.92 -1.74
C GLY A 83 8.66 -11.05 -0.54
N VAL A 84 9.79 -11.72 -0.73
CA VAL A 84 10.75 -11.99 0.35
C VAL A 84 11.26 -10.70 1.00
N ALA A 85 11.49 -9.66 0.18
CA ALA A 85 11.98 -8.37 0.65
C ALA A 85 11.05 -7.69 1.68
N GLY A 86 9.72 -7.83 1.55
CA GLY A 86 8.78 -7.30 2.55
C GLY A 86 8.40 -8.32 3.62
N ALA A 87 8.38 -9.61 3.30
CA ALA A 87 8.08 -10.67 4.26
C ALA A 87 9.13 -10.71 5.39
N LEU A 88 10.41 -10.68 5.06
CA LEU A 88 11.50 -10.78 6.05
C LEU A 88 11.39 -9.74 7.17
N PRO A 89 11.34 -8.42 6.91
CA PRO A 89 11.22 -7.44 7.98
C PRO A 89 9.88 -7.54 8.71
N ALA A 90 8.78 -7.86 8.02
CA ALA A 90 7.47 -8.02 8.65
C ALA A 90 7.49 -9.15 9.68
N THR A 91 7.96 -10.34 9.28
CA THR A 91 8.06 -11.51 10.15
C THR A 91 9.06 -11.28 11.26
N ALA A 92 10.23 -10.69 10.97
CA ALA A 92 11.27 -10.47 11.96
C ALA A 92 10.78 -9.55 13.10
N ILE A 93 10.14 -8.44 12.77
CA ILE A 93 9.60 -7.50 13.78
C ILE A 93 8.48 -8.16 14.59
N ALA A 94 7.52 -8.80 13.93
CA ALA A 94 6.40 -9.43 14.61
C ALA A 94 6.85 -10.61 15.49
N ALA A 95 7.77 -11.45 15.01
CA ALA A 95 8.31 -12.58 15.76
C ALA A 95 9.17 -12.11 16.95
N ALA A 96 10.02 -11.10 16.75
CA ALA A 96 10.79 -10.51 17.85
C ALA A 96 9.87 -9.96 18.94
N ALA A 97 8.82 -9.21 18.56
CA ALA A 97 7.81 -8.74 19.51
C ALA A 97 7.10 -9.89 20.23
N ARG A 98 6.72 -10.97 19.52
CA ARG A 98 6.05 -12.13 20.13
C ARG A 98 6.92 -12.82 21.16
N LEU A 99 8.19 -13.04 20.82
CA LEU A 99 9.17 -13.71 21.67
C LEU A 99 9.55 -12.83 22.87
N TRP A 100 9.64 -11.51 22.69
CA TRP A 100 9.89 -10.55 23.76
C TRP A 100 8.79 -10.54 24.83
N ILE A 101 7.53 -10.63 24.41
CA ILE A 101 6.39 -10.69 25.33
C ILE A 101 6.38 -11.99 26.14
N GLY A 102 6.90 -13.08 25.56
CA GLY A 102 6.96 -14.39 26.23
C GLY A 102 5.57 -15.01 26.48
N GLY A 103 5.49 -15.89 27.48
CA GLY A 103 4.28 -16.63 27.82
C GLY A 103 4.17 -18.00 27.14
N ALA A 104 3.20 -18.81 27.60
CA ALA A 104 2.96 -20.15 27.08
C ALA A 104 2.61 -20.10 25.58
N GLY A 105 3.34 -20.84 24.74
CA GLY A 105 3.12 -20.83 23.29
C GLY A 105 3.73 -19.63 22.56
N ALA A 106 4.72 -18.94 23.14
CA ALA A 106 5.50 -17.91 22.42
C ALA A 106 6.20 -18.46 21.17
N GLU A 107 6.81 -19.64 21.29
CA GLU A 107 7.45 -20.36 20.18
C GLU A 107 6.43 -20.80 19.12
N ALA A 108 5.30 -21.39 19.53
CA ALA A 108 4.21 -21.75 18.62
C ALA A 108 3.65 -20.52 17.89
N GLY A 109 3.53 -19.39 18.60
CA GLY A 109 3.14 -18.10 18.02
C GLY A 109 4.16 -17.59 17.00
N ALA A 110 5.46 -17.69 17.28
CA ALA A 110 6.49 -17.29 16.32
C ALA A 110 6.46 -18.16 15.05
N VAL A 111 6.28 -19.47 15.20
CA VAL A 111 6.09 -20.40 14.06
C VAL A 111 4.85 -20.02 13.25
N ALA A 112 3.75 -19.66 13.91
CA ALA A 112 2.52 -19.21 13.24
C ALA A 112 2.75 -17.97 12.36
N LEU A 113 3.56 -17.01 12.82
CA LEU A 113 3.92 -15.83 12.03
C LEU A 113 4.77 -16.18 10.80
N CYS A 114 5.70 -17.13 10.96
CA CYS A 114 6.49 -17.65 9.83
C CYS A 114 5.60 -18.35 8.80
N LEU A 115 4.64 -19.18 9.25
CA LEU A 115 3.67 -19.84 8.37
C LEU A 115 2.74 -18.83 7.68
N ALA A 116 2.26 -17.81 8.38
CA ALA A 116 1.46 -16.74 7.77
C ALA A 116 2.25 -16.03 6.65
N SER A 117 3.49 -15.64 6.91
CA SER A 117 4.33 -14.96 5.93
C SER A 117 4.71 -15.87 4.75
N GLY A 118 5.06 -17.13 5.05
CA GLY A 118 5.39 -18.15 4.07
C GLY A 118 4.21 -18.53 3.19
N SER A 119 2.99 -18.58 3.75
CA SER A 119 1.75 -18.82 2.98
C SER A 119 1.52 -17.74 1.93
N GLY A 120 1.79 -16.48 2.27
CA GLY A 120 1.76 -15.36 1.33
C GLY A 120 2.77 -15.52 0.20
N LEU A 121 4.00 -15.91 0.52
CA LEU A 121 5.04 -16.19 -0.49
C LEU A 121 4.65 -17.35 -1.41
N ALA A 122 4.10 -18.43 -0.84
CA ALA A 122 3.60 -19.56 -1.61
C ALA A 122 2.45 -19.14 -2.54
N TRP A 123 1.47 -18.40 -2.02
CA TRP A 123 0.39 -17.85 -2.84
C TRP A 123 0.90 -16.95 -3.97
N ARG A 124 1.90 -16.10 -3.70
CA ARG A 124 2.52 -15.26 -4.73
C ARG A 124 3.10 -16.09 -5.88
N ALA A 125 3.73 -17.22 -5.57
CA ALA A 125 4.27 -18.13 -6.57
C ALA A 125 3.17 -18.83 -7.37
N LEU A 126 2.03 -19.16 -6.74
CA LEU A 126 0.90 -19.81 -7.39
C LEU A 126 0.06 -18.87 -8.28
N VAL A 127 -0.05 -17.60 -7.90
CA VAL A 127 -0.86 -16.58 -8.62
C VAL A 127 0.06 -15.64 -9.44
N SER A 128 1.25 -16.12 -9.83
CA SER A 128 2.20 -15.32 -10.61
C SER A 128 1.63 -14.95 -11.98
N GLY A 129 1.62 -13.65 -12.29
CA GLY A 129 1.13 -13.13 -13.56
C GLY A 129 1.00 -11.61 -13.57
N ASP A 130 0.71 -11.05 -14.75
CA ASP A 130 0.52 -9.62 -14.95
C ASP A 130 -0.94 -9.16 -14.89
N ARG A 131 -1.84 -10.07 -14.49
CA ARG A 131 -3.27 -9.77 -14.37
C ARG A 131 -3.59 -9.24 -12.98
N GLN A 132 -4.55 -8.32 -12.93
CA GLN A 132 -5.13 -7.85 -11.68
C GLN A 132 -5.80 -9.02 -10.95
N ARG A 133 -5.52 -9.13 -9.65
CA ARG A 133 -5.98 -10.23 -8.80
C ARG A 133 -7.33 -9.89 -8.18
N GLY A 134 -8.38 -10.54 -8.68
CA GLY A 134 -9.73 -10.37 -8.16
C GLY A 134 -9.97 -11.07 -6.81
N ILE A 135 -11.18 -10.90 -6.30
CA ILE A 135 -11.65 -11.48 -5.02
C ILE A 135 -11.31 -12.97 -4.86
N PRO A 136 -11.49 -13.86 -5.87
CA PRO A 136 -11.18 -15.28 -5.69
C PRO A 136 -9.71 -15.55 -5.38
N ALA A 137 -8.79 -14.80 -5.99
CA ALA A 137 -7.37 -14.94 -5.73
C ALA A 137 -7.03 -14.50 -4.31
N LEU A 138 -7.60 -13.39 -3.84
CA LEU A 138 -7.38 -12.87 -2.49
C LEU A 138 -8.04 -13.72 -1.41
N ALA A 139 -9.21 -14.31 -1.70
CA ALA A 139 -9.81 -15.32 -0.85
C ALA A 139 -8.90 -16.55 -0.73
N GLY A 140 -8.27 -16.96 -1.83
CA GLY A 140 -7.23 -17.99 -1.83
C GLY A 140 -6.03 -17.63 -0.94
N LEU A 141 -5.57 -16.37 -0.95
CA LEU A 141 -4.52 -15.90 -0.03
C LEU A 141 -4.96 -16.07 1.43
N GLY A 142 -6.17 -15.63 1.77
CA GLY A 142 -6.73 -15.78 3.12
C GLY A 142 -6.89 -17.24 3.54
N ALA A 143 -7.29 -18.12 2.62
CA ALA A 143 -7.45 -19.54 2.88
C ALA A 143 -6.10 -20.23 3.14
N ILE A 144 -5.08 -19.96 2.31
CA ILE A 144 -3.73 -20.52 2.52
C ILE A 144 -3.12 -19.91 3.79
N SER A 145 -3.40 -18.65 4.13
CA SER A 145 -2.85 -18.06 5.35
C SER A 145 -3.40 -18.65 6.64
N CYS A 146 -4.52 -19.37 6.61
CA CYS A 146 -5.00 -20.17 7.73
C CYS A 146 -4.03 -21.29 8.15
N LEU A 147 -3.00 -21.62 7.36
CA LEU A 147 -1.91 -22.52 7.78
C LEU A 147 -1.23 -22.06 9.08
N HIS A 148 -1.30 -20.77 9.43
CA HIS A 148 -0.80 -20.24 10.70
C HIS A 148 -1.47 -20.85 11.95
N ILE A 149 -2.60 -21.56 11.80
CA ILE A 149 -3.31 -22.24 12.89
C ILE A 149 -2.60 -23.55 13.28
N LEU A 150 -1.81 -24.16 12.39
CA LEU A 150 -1.14 -25.45 12.63
C LEU A 150 -0.35 -25.54 13.94
N PRO A 151 0.38 -24.51 14.39
CA PRO A 151 1.12 -24.57 15.67
C PRO A 151 0.21 -24.75 16.90
N VAL A 152 -1.11 -24.54 16.80
CA VAL A 152 -2.05 -24.85 17.89
C VAL A 152 -1.99 -26.32 18.29
N PHE A 153 -1.70 -27.23 17.35
CA PHE A 153 -1.58 -28.66 17.66
C PHE A 153 -0.36 -29.01 18.53
N ALA A 154 0.59 -28.08 18.70
CA ALA A 154 1.70 -28.24 19.63
C ALA A 154 1.35 -27.86 21.08
N LEU A 155 0.17 -27.27 21.32
CA LEU A 155 -0.28 -26.90 22.66
C LEU A 155 -0.93 -28.09 23.39
N PRO A 156 -1.08 -28.04 24.73
CA PRO A 156 -1.86 -29.00 25.50
C PRO A 156 -3.30 -29.18 24.98
N GLY A 157 -3.84 -30.41 25.04
CA GLY A 157 -5.10 -30.79 24.37
C GLY A 157 -6.36 -30.08 24.91
N ASP A 158 -6.35 -29.67 26.18
CA ASP A 158 -7.38 -28.84 26.80
C ASP A 158 -7.47 -27.46 26.15
N ILE A 159 -6.31 -26.85 25.87
CA ILE A 159 -6.24 -25.55 25.20
C ILE A 159 -6.60 -25.67 23.72
N GLN A 160 -6.22 -26.77 23.05
CA GLN A 160 -6.62 -27.03 21.67
C GLN A 160 -8.15 -27.05 21.52
N ALA A 161 -8.84 -27.83 22.36
CA ALA A 161 -10.29 -27.95 22.30
C ALA A 161 -10.99 -26.59 22.51
N ALA A 162 -10.51 -25.79 23.47
CA ALA A 162 -11.02 -24.45 23.72
C ALA A 162 -10.82 -23.51 22.53
N ALA A 163 -9.67 -23.60 21.84
CA ALA A 163 -9.38 -22.79 20.65
C ALA A 163 -10.30 -23.16 19.47
N PHE A 164 -10.53 -24.46 19.23
CA PHE A 164 -11.35 -24.94 18.12
C PHE A 164 -12.86 -24.69 18.30
N LEU A 165 -13.36 -24.81 19.54
CA LEU A 165 -14.77 -24.57 19.84
C LEU A 165 -15.11 -23.08 20.04
N GLY A 166 -14.11 -22.24 20.29
CA GLY A 166 -14.29 -20.81 20.48
C GLY A 166 -13.83 -19.98 19.27
N PRO A 167 -12.63 -19.38 19.31
CA PRO A 167 -12.25 -18.31 18.39
C PRO A 167 -11.75 -18.74 17.01
N ILE A 168 -11.25 -19.97 16.82
CA ILE A 168 -10.68 -20.41 15.52
C ILE A 168 -11.67 -20.24 14.35
N PRO A 169 -12.93 -20.70 14.43
CA PRO A 169 -13.88 -20.54 13.32
C PRO A 169 -14.10 -19.07 12.93
N CYS A 170 -14.24 -18.20 13.93
CA CYS A 170 -14.41 -16.77 13.71
C CYS A 170 -13.16 -16.17 13.06
N LEU A 171 -11.97 -16.53 13.54
CA LEU A 171 -10.71 -16.06 12.98
C LEU A 171 -10.48 -16.54 11.56
N VAL A 172 -10.86 -17.75 11.19
CA VAL A 172 -10.76 -18.22 9.80
C VAL A 172 -11.59 -17.32 8.88
N VAL A 173 -12.85 -17.07 9.24
CA VAL A 173 -13.75 -16.20 8.47
C VAL A 173 -13.18 -14.79 8.35
N LEU A 174 -12.76 -14.21 9.47
CA LEU A 174 -12.23 -12.87 9.52
C LEU A 174 -10.88 -12.76 8.80
N ASN A 175 -10.01 -13.76 8.89
CA ASN A 175 -8.72 -13.79 8.19
C ASN A 175 -8.93 -13.80 6.68
N VAL A 176 -9.88 -14.60 6.18
CA VAL A 176 -10.25 -14.60 4.76
C VAL A 176 -10.87 -13.26 4.37
N ALA A 177 -11.82 -12.74 5.15
CA ALA A 177 -12.46 -11.45 4.87
C ALA A 177 -11.46 -10.29 4.88
N GLY A 178 -10.54 -10.28 5.85
CA GLY A 178 -9.48 -9.29 5.98
C GLY A 178 -8.46 -9.38 4.84
N ALA A 179 -8.06 -10.58 4.45
CA ALA A 179 -7.19 -10.79 3.28
C ALA A 179 -7.84 -10.30 1.99
N VAL A 180 -9.16 -10.48 1.82
CA VAL A 180 -9.89 -9.91 0.68
C VAL A 180 -9.96 -8.39 0.78
N ALA A 181 -10.45 -7.85 1.89
CA ALA A 181 -10.68 -6.41 2.05
C ALA A 181 -9.38 -5.61 1.92
N VAL A 182 -8.34 -5.98 2.66
CA VAL A 182 -7.03 -5.30 2.60
C VAL A 182 -6.28 -5.69 1.32
N GLY A 183 -6.43 -6.92 0.85
CA GLY A 183 -5.82 -7.37 -0.40
C GLY A 183 -6.30 -6.61 -1.62
N LEU A 184 -7.57 -6.17 -1.66
CA LEU A 184 -8.09 -5.32 -2.74
C LEU A 184 -7.40 -3.96 -2.75
N ILE A 185 -7.17 -3.36 -1.58
CA ILE A 185 -6.44 -2.09 -1.45
C ILE A 185 -4.99 -2.25 -1.92
N PHE A 186 -4.33 -3.34 -1.51
CA PHE A 186 -2.97 -3.66 -1.95
C PHE A 186 -2.89 -3.96 -3.44
N GLU A 187 -3.92 -4.60 -4.00
CA GLU A 187 -3.97 -4.90 -5.42
C GLU A 187 -4.15 -3.64 -6.26
N GLU A 188 -5.03 -2.75 -5.84
CA GLU A 188 -5.22 -1.46 -6.51
C GLU A 188 -3.91 -0.67 -6.53
N ALA A 189 -3.25 -0.53 -5.37
CA ALA A 189 -1.98 0.17 -5.26
C ALA A 189 -0.87 -0.46 -6.11
N ARG A 190 -0.78 -1.80 -6.15
CA ARG A 190 0.16 -2.51 -7.02
C ARG A 190 -0.16 -2.26 -8.50
N TRP A 191 -1.43 -2.29 -8.88
CA TRP A 191 -1.87 -2.11 -10.25
C TRP A 191 -1.54 -0.70 -10.76
N THR A 192 -1.83 0.33 -9.95
CA THR A 192 -1.45 1.71 -10.25
C THR A 192 0.08 1.85 -10.42
N ALA A 193 0.86 1.32 -9.48
CA ALA A 193 2.32 1.41 -9.53
C ALA A 193 2.93 0.72 -10.77
N ARG A 194 2.35 -0.42 -11.19
CA ARG A 194 2.77 -1.11 -12.42
C ARG A 194 2.47 -0.30 -13.67
N THR A 195 1.25 0.26 -13.74
CA THR A 195 0.82 1.07 -14.88
C THR A 195 1.71 2.30 -15.03
N GLU A 196 2.01 2.99 -13.92
CA GLU A 196 2.96 4.12 -13.92
C GLU A 196 4.37 3.70 -14.36
N ALA A 197 4.84 2.53 -13.91
CA ALA A 197 6.16 2.03 -14.30
C ALA A 197 6.24 1.70 -15.80
N GLN A 198 5.17 1.11 -16.37
CA GLN A 198 5.06 0.84 -17.80
C GLN A 198 5.07 2.14 -18.61
N GLN A 199 4.25 3.12 -18.22
CA GLN A 199 4.21 4.44 -18.87
C GLN A 199 5.57 5.15 -18.83
N ARG A 200 6.27 5.07 -17.69
CA ARG A 200 7.63 5.64 -17.58
C ARG A 200 8.64 4.92 -18.48
N ALA A 201 8.52 3.61 -18.64
CA ALA A 201 9.37 2.85 -19.55
C ALA A 201 9.10 3.21 -21.02
N GLU A 202 7.83 3.28 -21.43
CA GLU A 202 7.42 3.70 -22.77
C GLU A 202 7.85 5.14 -23.09
N ALA A 203 7.68 6.08 -22.15
CA ALA A 203 8.13 7.45 -22.30
C ALA A 203 9.66 7.59 -22.39
N ALA A 204 10.40 6.72 -21.69
CA ALA A 204 11.87 6.68 -21.79
C ALA A 204 12.34 6.13 -23.14
N GLU A 205 11.60 5.18 -23.72
CA GLU A 205 11.87 4.64 -25.06
C GLU A 205 11.47 5.61 -26.19
N ALA A 206 10.42 6.40 -26.00
CA ALA A 206 9.94 7.38 -26.97
C ALA A 206 10.86 8.62 -27.12
N LEU A 207 11.78 8.86 -26.19
CA LEU A 207 12.77 9.94 -26.30
C LEU A 207 13.87 9.54 -27.30
N PRO A 208 14.08 10.30 -28.40
CA PRO A 208 15.13 9.97 -29.37
C PRO A 208 16.52 9.97 -28.70
N PRO A 209 17.45 9.11 -29.14
CA PRO A 209 18.80 9.10 -28.60
C PRO A 209 19.41 10.50 -28.73
N LEU A 210 19.83 11.10 -27.61
CA LEU A 210 20.55 12.38 -27.59
C LEU A 210 21.90 12.30 -28.35
N SER A 211 22.25 11.12 -28.90
CA SER A 211 23.36 10.86 -29.81
C SER A 211 23.25 11.56 -31.17
N GLY A 212 22.09 12.12 -31.52
CA GLY A 212 21.85 12.76 -32.82
C GLY A 212 21.91 14.29 -32.84
N MET A 213 21.97 14.97 -31.69
CA MET A 213 22.25 16.42 -31.67
C MET A 213 23.76 16.60 -31.80
N GLN A 214 24.25 16.58 -33.04
CA GLN A 214 25.47 17.33 -33.32
C GLN A 214 25.23 18.77 -32.85
N PRO A 215 26.16 19.39 -32.10
CA PRO A 215 26.04 20.82 -31.81
C PRO A 215 25.86 21.51 -33.16
N ALA A 216 24.80 22.30 -33.28
CA ALA A 216 24.52 23.06 -34.49
C ALA A 216 25.81 23.78 -34.91
N GLU A 217 26.35 23.39 -36.07
CA GLU A 217 27.51 24.04 -36.64
C GLU A 217 27.12 25.52 -36.84
N PRO A 218 27.85 26.47 -36.24
CA PRO A 218 27.47 27.87 -36.32
C PRO A 218 27.51 28.31 -37.78
N ASP A 219 26.36 28.72 -38.31
CA ASP A 219 26.20 29.21 -39.68
C ASP A 219 27.17 30.39 -39.92
N PRO A 220 28.18 30.25 -40.81
CA PRO A 220 29.14 31.31 -41.07
C PRO A 220 28.52 32.54 -41.77
N MET A 221 27.25 32.46 -42.18
CA MET A 221 26.55 33.52 -42.91
C MET A 221 25.37 34.13 -42.15
N ALA A 222 25.22 33.84 -40.84
CA ALA A 222 24.26 34.55 -40.01
C ALA A 222 24.63 36.05 -39.97
N PRO A 223 23.72 36.97 -40.39
CA PRO A 223 24.01 38.39 -40.38
C PRO A 223 24.33 38.86 -38.96
N LEU A 224 25.45 39.58 -38.81
CA LEU A 224 25.81 40.32 -37.61
C LEU A 224 24.83 41.51 -37.44
N GLU A 225 23.60 41.21 -37.04
CA GLU A 225 22.68 42.23 -36.53
C GLU A 225 23.17 42.62 -35.14
N ALA A 226 23.81 43.78 -35.08
CA ALA A 226 24.30 44.43 -33.89
C ALA A 226 23.15 44.71 -32.92
N THR A 227 22.88 43.79 -32.00
CA THR A 227 22.20 44.10 -30.74
C THR A 227 23.26 44.48 -29.71
N GLY A 228 23.64 45.76 -29.76
CA GLY A 228 24.23 46.43 -28.61
C GLY A 228 23.20 46.46 -27.49
N GLY A 229 23.53 45.93 -26.32
CA GLY A 229 22.64 45.99 -25.17
C GLY A 229 22.98 45.05 -24.02
N SER A 230 24.10 45.32 -23.34
CA SER A 230 24.35 45.04 -21.92
C SER A 230 23.92 43.67 -21.36
N ALA A 231 24.84 42.70 -21.40
CA ALA A 231 24.87 41.60 -20.44
C ALA A 231 26.06 41.78 -19.49
N VAL A 232 25.88 42.62 -18.46
CA VAL A 232 26.69 42.56 -17.24
C VAL A 232 25.76 42.13 -16.12
N ALA A 233 26.03 40.92 -15.62
CA ALA A 233 25.82 40.41 -14.27
C ALA A 233 24.52 40.79 -13.52
N MET A 234 23.75 39.78 -13.09
CA MET A 234 23.71 39.47 -11.66
C MET A 234 23.05 38.13 -11.37
N ALA A 235 23.89 37.23 -10.88
CA ALA A 235 23.52 36.17 -9.97
C ALA A 235 23.20 36.76 -8.58
N ALA A 236 22.56 35.90 -7.76
CA ALA A 236 22.48 35.96 -6.31
C ALA A 236 21.54 37.00 -5.68
N GLY A 237 20.74 36.48 -4.74
CA GLY A 237 19.86 37.30 -3.92
C GLY A 237 20.62 38.22 -2.97
N CYS A 238 19.97 39.32 -2.63
CA CYS A 238 20.18 40.02 -1.37
C CYS A 238 18.89 40.78 -1.02
N GLU A 239 18.54 40.67 0.25
CA GLU A 239 17.44 41.32 0.94
C GLU A 239 17.52 42.85 0.90
N GLY A 240 16.37 43.53 0.93
CA GLY A 240 16.30 44.96 1.31
C GLY A 240 15.47 45.87 0.39
N CYS A 241 14.31 46.30 0.88
CA CYS A 241 13.52 47.48 0.49
C CYS A 241 14.37 48.76 0.24
N PRO A 242 13.87 49.87 -0.39
CA PRO A 242 12.48 50.36 -0.38
C PRO A 242 11.92 50.90 -1.73
N THR A 243 10.62 51.23 -1.70
CA THR A 243 9.79 51.87 -2.74
C THR A 243 10.40 53.10 -3.43
N PRO A 244 9.91 53.47 -4.62
CA PRO A 244 9.33 54.81 -4.74
C PRO A 244 7.94 54.85 -5.38
N ALA A 245 7.19 55.81 -4.86
CA ALA A 245 5.89 56.31 -5.28
C ALA A 245 5.79 56.62 -6.78
N GLY A 246 4.58 56.45 -7.32
CA GLY A 246 4.10 57.32 -8.39
C GLY A 246 3.51 56.62 -9.61
N SER A 247 2.18 56.54 -9.59
CA SER A 247 1.28 56.42 -10.76
C SER A 247 1.20 55.08 -11.50
N GLY A 248 0.02 54.47 -11.44
CA GLY A 248 -0.47 53.60 -12.51
C GLY A 248 -0.55 52.11 -12.21
N CYS A 249 -1.24 51.71 -11.14
CA CYS A 249 -1.78 50.34 -11.06
C CYS A 249 -3.00 50.23 -11.98
N PRO A 250 -3.11 49.15 -12.76
CA PRO A 250 -4.38 48.43 -12.80
C PRO A 250 -4.20 47.02 -12.27
N THR A 251 -4.87 46.81 -11.14
CA THR A 251 -5.19 45.56 -10.46
C THR A 251 -5.76 44.53 -11.45
N THR A 252 -5.18 43.32 -11.42
CA THR A 252 -5.74 41.94 -11.42
C THR A 252 -7.06 41.57 -12.13
N ALA A 253 -7.86 42.47 -12.70
CA ALA A 253 -9.09 42.16 -13.43
C ALA A 253 -8.83 41.81 -14.91
N ALA A 254 -7.72 42.26 -15.51
CA ALA A 254 -7.40 42.01 -16.92
C ALA A 254 -6.83 40.61 -17.22
N LEU A 255 -6.48 39.83 -16.19
CA LEU A 255 -5.99 38.45 -16.35
C LEU A 255 -7.12 37.40 -16.27
N PHE A 256 -8.32 37.78 -15.81
CA PHE A 256 -9.44 36.83 -15.68
C PHE A 256 -10.30 36.75 -16.95
N ASP A 257 -10.27 37.77 -17.81
CA ASP A 257 -11.11 37.85 -19.01
C ASP A 257 -10.52 37.13 -20.24
N ARG A 258 -9.27 36.63 -20.14
CA ARG A 258 -8.59 35.87 -21.21
C ARG A 258 -8.72 34.35 -21.05
N ALA A 259 -9.25 33.86 -19.93
CA ALA A 259 -9.44 32.43 -19.66
C ALA A 259 -10.86 31.91 -20.04
N SER A 260 -11.83 32.81 -20.23
CA SER A 260 -13.23 32.48 -20.54
C SER A 260 -13.51 32.18 -22.02
N ASN A 261 -12.56 32.41 -22.93
CA ASN A 261 -12.70 32.15 -24.37
C ASN A 261 -12.12 30.80 -24.86
N LEU A 262 -11.87 29.85 -23.96
CA LEU A 262 -11.37 28.50 -24.30
C LEU A 262 -12.41 27.37 -24.09
N MET A 263 -13.72 27.68 -24.15
CA MET A 263 -14.75 26.66 -24.34
C MET A 263 -15.07 26.48 -25.84
N GLY A 264 -14.54 25.40 -26.42
CA GLY A 264 -15.05 24.81 -27.68
C GLY A 264 -16.17 23.79 -27.40
N PRO A 265 -17.08 23.53 -28.36
CA PRO A 265 -18.36 22.87 -28.09
C PRO A 265 -18.34 21.32 -28.07
N ALA A 266 -19.12 20.79 -27.13
CA ALA A 266 -20.05 19.64 -27.18
C ALA A 266 -19.75 18.40 -28.06
N ASN A 267 -19.46 17.31 -27.36
CA ASN A 267 -19.81 15.88 -27.54
C ASN A 267 -20.61 15.45 -28.81
N PRO A 268 -20.15 14.44 -29.59
CA PRO A 268 -20.97 13.78 -30.63
C PRO A 268 -21.94 12.72 -30.04
N PRO A 269 -23.08 12.41 -30.71
CA PRO A 269 -24.09 11.49 -30.22
C PRO A 269 -23.74 10.00 -30.43
N ILE A 270 -24.14 9.18 -29.46
CA ILE A 270 -24.05 7.72 -29.41
C ILE A 270 -25.04 7.08 -30.43
N PRO A 271 -24.64 6.09 -31.26
CA PRO A 271 -25.59 5.39 -32.12
C PRO A 271 -26.45 4.39 -31.33
N ARG A 272 -27.78 4.51 -31.44
CA ARG A 272 -28.75 3.54 -30.94
C ARG A 272 -28.74 2.27 -31.79
N ALA A 273 -28.57 1.11 -31.14
CA ALA A 273 -28.79 -0.20 -31.71
C ALA A 273 -30.26 -0.36 -32.18
N ARG A 274 -30.43 -0.71 -33.45
CA ARG A 274 -31.71 -1.06 -34.08
C ARG A 274 -32.09 -2.47 -33.63
N LYS A 275 -33.25 -2.63 -32.98
CA LYS A 275 -33.95 -3.92 -32.90
C LYS A 275 -34.67 -4.16 -34.23
N SER A 276 -34.47 -5.33 -34.84
CA SER A 276 -35.33 -5.85 -35.90
C SER A 276 -35.39 -7.38 -35.79
N ALA A 277 -36.63 -7.88 -35.84
CA ALA A 277 -37.10 -9.27 -35.81
C ALA A 277 -37.08 -9.95 -34.43
#